data_AF-A0A0W7Z1D6-F1
#
_entry.id   AF-A0A0W7Z1D6-F1
#
_cell.length_a   1.000
_cell.length_b   1.000
_cell.length_c   1.000
_cell.angle_alpha   90.00
_cell.angle_beta   90.00
_cell.angle_gamma   90.00
#
_symmetry.space_group_name_H-M   'P 1'
#
loop_
_entity.id
_entity.type
_entity.pdbx_description
1 polymer ?
#
loop_
_entity_poly.entity_id
_entity_poly.type
_entity_poly.pdbx_seq_one_letter_code
_entity_poly.pdbx_strand_id
1 'polypeptide(L)'
;MSQLGKQVESASGPWWKYGHVWMVLAGPAIVVVAGVVTAMIAMDGADPVVDPNYYQEGLNINQKLEKSLAPAGAVRNHVVTPDEDLPDLTPK
;
A
#
# COMPACT_ATOMS: atom_id res chain seq x y z
N MET A 1 -4.29 -12.99 77.02
CA MET A 1 -3.57 -12.51 75.81
C MET A 1 -4.14 -13.22 74.59
N SER A 2 -5.12 -12.61 73.90
CA SER A 2 -5.54 -13.07 72.58
C SER A 2 -6.33 -11.94 71.91
N GLN A 3 -5.64 -10.86 71.56
CA GLN A 3 -6.08 -10.01 70.47
C GLN A 3 -5.45 -10.62 69.22
N LEU A 4 -6.09 -11.67 68.72
CA LEU A 4 -5.80 -12.27 67.43
C LEU A 4 -6.00 -11.14 66.41
N GLY A 5 -4.93 -10.75 65.73
CA GLY A 5 -4.92 -9.63 64.80
C GLY A 5 -6.09 -9.72 63.83
N LYS A 6 -7.06 -8.83 64.01
CA LYS A 6 -8.13 -8.60 63.05
C LYS A 6 -7.46 -7.95 61.84
N GLN A 7 -6.98 -8.79 60.91
CA GLN A 7 -6.51 -8.36 59.61
C GLN A 7 -7.67 -7.59 58.98
N VAL A 8 -7.50 -6.27 58.86
CA VAL A 8 -8.42 -5.45 58.09
C VAL A 8 -8.13 -5.82 56.64
N GLU A 9 -8.86 -6.81 56.14
CA GLU A 9 -8.87 -7.14 54.74
C GLU A 9 -9.51 -5.93 54.04
N SER A 10 -8.66 -5.04 53.52
CA SER A 10 -9.08 -3.90 52.72
C SER A 10 -9.82 -4.46 51.52
N ALA A 11 -11.15 -4.43 51.56
CA ALA A 11 -12.00 -4.82 50.44
C ALA A 11 -11.72 -3.86 49.27
N SER A 12 -10.72 -4.20 48.47
CA SER A 12 -10.36 -3.51 47.25
C SER A 12 -11.59 -3.54 46.33
N GLY A 13 -12.12 -2.37 46.02
CA GLY A 13 -13.26 -2.25 45.11
C GLY A 13 -12.91 -2.78 43.72
N PRO A 14 -13.91 -2.94 42.84
CA PRO A 14 -13.66 -3.45 41.51
C PRO A 14 -12.71 -2.54 40.71
N TRP A 15 -11.68 -3.14 40.10
CA TRP A 15 -10.55 -2.42 39.48
C TRP A 15 -10.97 -1.48 38.34
N TRP A 16 -12.05 -1.79 37.62
CA TRP A 16 -12.54 -0.98 36.51
C TRP A 16 -13.09 0.39 36.94
N LYS A 17 -13.38 0.59 38.24
CA LYS A 17 -13.86 1.87 38.77
C LYS A 17 -12.75 2.91 38.93
N TYR A 18 -11.48 2.50 38.91
CA TYR A 18 -10.37 3.43 39.13
C TYR A 18 -9.85 4.01 37.81
N GLY A 19 -9.95 5.34 37.65
CA GLY A 19 -9.60 6.03 36.39
C GLY A 19 -8.18 5.77 35.87
N HIS A 20 -7.19 5.58 36.76
CA HIS A 20 -5.81 5.29 36.36
C HIS A 20 -5.65 3.97 35.57
N VAL A 21 -6.56 2.99 35.75
CA VAL A 21 -6.51 1.73 35.00
C VAL A 21 -6.80 2.01 33.53
N TRP A 22 -7.76 2.89 33.25
CA TRP A 22 -8.09 3.31 31.89
C TRP A 22 -6.94 4.07 31.23
N MET A 23 -6.15 4.85 31.98
CA MET A 23 -4.97 5.52 31.43
C MET A 23 -3.89 4.53 30.98
N VAL A 24 -3.69 3.44 31.74
CA VAL A 24 -2.76 2.37 31.35
C VAL A 24 -3.29 1.58 30.15
N LEU A 25 -4.59 1.27 30.12
CA LEU A 25 -5.22 0.56 29.00
C LEU A 25 -5.34 1.41 27.73
N ALA A 26 -5.46 2.73 27.86
CA ALA A 26 -5.66 3.64 26.73
C ALA A 26 -4.50 3.58 25.73
N GLY A 27 -3.25 3.52 26.20
CA GLY A 27 -2.09 3.46 25.32
C GLY A 27 -2.15 2.29 24.33
N PRO A 28 -2.21 1.03 24.81
CA PRO A 28 -2.37 -0.13 23.95
C PRO A 28 -3.65 -0.11 23.11
N ALA A 29 -4.78 0.33 23.68
CA ALA A 29 -6.05 0.38 22.96
C ALA A 29 -5.99 1.33 21.75
N ILE A 30 -5.36 2.50 21.89
CA ILE A 30 -5.19 3.48 20.80
C ILE A 30 -4.37 2.87 19.65
N VAL A 31 -3.29 2.15 19.94
CA VAL A 31 -2.45 1.54 18.91
C VAL A 31 -3.19 0.46 18.14
N VAL A 32 -4.01 -0.35 18.82
CA VAL A 32 -4.85 -1.36 18.14
C VAL A 32 -5.83 -0.69 17.19
N VAL A 33 -6.52 0.38 17.63
CA VAL A 33 -7.45 1.14 16.76
C VAL A 33 -6.70 1.75 15.57
N ALA A 34 -5.54 2.36 15.79
CA ALA A 34 -4.72 2.94 14.72
C ALA A 34 -4.27 1.88 13.70
N GLY A 35 -3.91 0.68 14.17
CA GLY A 35 -3.55 -0.45 13.31
C GLY A 35 -4.72 -0.91 12.42
N VAL A 36 -5.93 -1.01 13.00
CA VAL A 36 -7.14 -1.35 12.25
C VAL A 36 -7.45 -0.28 11.20
N VAL A 37 -7.40 1.00 11.56
CA VAL A 37 -7.62 2.11 10.62
C VAL A 37 -6.62 2.07 9.48
N THR A 38 -5.33 1.86 9.78
CA THR A 38 -4.29 1.72 8.77
C THR A 38 -4.58 0.54 7.83
N ALA A 39 -5.01 -0.60 8.38
CA ALA A 39 -5.36 -1.76 7.58
C ALA A 39 -6.56 -1.49 6.66
N MET A 40 -7.59 -0.77 7.14
CA MET A 40 -8.72 -0.37 6.31
C MET A 40 -8.27 0.52 5.14
N ILE A 41 -7.42 1.51 5.40
CA ILE A 41 -6.86 2.37 4.35
C ILE A 41 -6.04 1.56 3.34
N ALA A 42 -5.25 0.59 3.80
CA ALA A 42 -4.43 -0.24 2.92
C ALA A 42 -5.25 -1.14 1.99
N MET A 43 -6.44 -1.60 2.42
CA MET A 43 -7.33 -2.41 1.59
C MET A 43 -7.97 -1.59 0.47
N ASP A 44 -8.34 -0.33 0.74
CA ASP A 44 -9.06 0.51 -0.22
C ASP A 44 -8.14 1.38 -1.10
N GLY A 45 -6.91 1.65 -0.66
CA GLY A 45 -5.98 2.62 -1.27
C GLY A 45 -4.80 2.03 -2.05
N ALA A 46 -4.78 0.72 -2.30
CA ALA A 46 -3.71 0.11 -3.09
C ALA A 46 -3.86 0.46 -4.58
N ASP A 47 -3.15 1.50 -5.03
CA ASP A 47 -2.95 1.77 -6.45
C ASP A 47 -2.26 0.55 -7.11
N PRO A 48 -2.87 -0.12 -8.09
CA PRO A 48 -2.27 -1.30 -8.72
C PRO A 48 -0.96 -0.94 -9.43
N VAL A 49 0.17 -1.18 -8.75
CA VAL A 49 1.53 -0.91 -9.25
C VAL A 49 1.88 -1.77 -10.47
N VAL A 50 1.16 -2.87 -10.68
CA VAL A 50 1.34 -3.77 -11.81
C VAL A 50 0.00 -3.93 -12.52
N ASP A 51 -0.05 -3.53 -13.78
CA ASP A 51 -1.20 -3.79 -14.62
C ASP A 51 -1.43 -5.31 -14.68
N PRO A 52 -2.65 -5.82 -14.45
CA PRO A 52 -2.95 -7.26 -14.53
C PRO A 52 -2.49 -7.90 -15.85
N ASN A 53 -2.45 -7.10 -16.93
CA ASN A 53 -2.05 -7.55 -18.25
C ASN A 53 -0.58 -7.27 -18.57
N TYR A 54 0.22 -6.72 -17.64
CA TYR A 54 1.63 -6.38 -17.89
C TYR A 54 2.44 -7.56 -18.45
N TYR A 55 2.20 -8.77 -17.94
CA TYR A 55 2.83 -9.98 -18.46
C TYR A 55 2.37 -10.34 -19.88
N GLN A 56 1.07 -10.17 -20.17
CA GLN A 56 0.55 -10.41 -21.53
C GLN A 56 1.05 -9.36 -22.51
N GLU A 57 1.17 -8.11 -22.06
CA GLU A 57 1.67 -7.02 -22.87
C GLU A 57 3.16 -7.22 -23.19
N GLY A 58 3.96 -7.68 -22.21
CA GLY A 58 5.37 -8.04 -22.41
C GLY A 58 5.60 -9.16 -23.43
N LEU A 59 4.72 -10.16 -23.49
CA LEU A 59 4.78 -11.24 -24.49
C LEU A 59 4.41 -10.76 -25.90
N ASN A 60 3.47 -9.81 -26.00
CA ASN A 60 2.96 -9.28 -27.25
C ASN A 60 3.73 -8.05 -27.78
N ILE A 61 4.76 -7.57 -27.07
CA ILE A 61 5.64 -6.49 -27.55
C ILE A 61 6.22 -6.82 -28.93
N ASN A 62 6.59 -8.07 -29.21
CA ASN A 62 7.12 -8.47 -30.50
C ASN A 62 6.09 -8.34 -31.64
N GLN A 63 4.81 -8.65 -31.40
CA GLN A 63 3.74 -8.47 -32.39
C GLN A 63 3.44 -6.99 -32.67
N LYS A 64 3.57 -6.12 -31.66
CA LYS A 64 3.42 -4.67 -31.82
C LYS A 64 4.63 -4.06 -32.54
N LEU A 65 5.84 -4.57 -32.29
CA LEU A 65 7.08 -4.16 -32.97
C LEU A 65 7.09 -4.56 -34.46
N GLU A 66 6.62 -5.76 -34.80
CA GLU A 66 6.49 -6.19 -36.21
C GLU A 66 5.51 -5.32 -37.00
N LYS A 67 4.52 -4.71 -36.34
CA LYS A 67 3.57 -3.80 -37.00
C LYS A 67 4.10 -2.36 -37.12
N SER A 68 5.16 -2.04 -36.40
CA SER A 68 5.80 -0.72 -36.36
C SER A 68 7.23 -0.81 -36.92
N LEU A 69 7.36 -1.31 -38.14
CA LEU A 69 8.62 -1.48 -38.89
C LEU A 69 9.27 -0.15 -39.34
N ALA A 70 9.10 0.94 -38.60
CA ALA A 70 10.03 2.06 -38.74
C ALA A 70 11.38 1.59 -38.13
N PRO A 71 12.49 1.61 -38.88
CA PRO A 71 13.78 1.14 -38.38
C PRO A 71 14.13 1.82 -37.05
N ALA A 72 14.56 1.06 -36.04
CA ALA A 72 14.84 1.57 -34.70
C ALA A 72 15.87 2.72 -34.67
N GLY A 73 16.67 2.89 -35.73
CA GLY A 73 17.56 4.05 -35.92
C GLY A 73 16.85 5.34 -36.33
N ALA A 74 15.71 5.24 -37.01
CA ALA A 74 14.94 6.38 -37.52
C ALA A 74 13.98 7.00 -36.49
N VAL A 75 13.84 6.41 -35.29
CA VAL A 75 12.85 6.85 -34.28
C VAL A 75 13.50 7.55 -33.08
N ARG A 76 14.82 7.46 -32.89
CA ARG A 76 15.47 7.91 -31.64
C ARG A 76 15.50 9.44 -31.42
N ASN A 77 15.14 10.27 -32.39
CA ASN A 77 15.14 11.74 -32.27
C ASN A 77 14.01 12.48 -33.01
N HIS A 78 12.99 11.80 -33.54
CA HIS A 78 11.97 12.43 -34.43
C HIS A 78 10.64 12.81 -33.73
N VAL A 79 10.64 13.01 -32.41
CA VAL A 79 9.44 13.37 -31.60
C VAL A 79 8.75 14.69 -32.05
N VAL A 80 9.38 15.48 -32.91
CA VAL A 80 8.85 16.78 -33.40
C VAL A 80 8.86 16.87 -34.95
N THR A 81 9.27 15.83 -35.68
CA THR A 81 9.30 15.88 -37.14
C THR A 81 7.92 15.52 -37.71
N PRO A 82 7.25 16.40 -38.49
CA PRO A 82 5.96 16.10 -39.11
C PRO A 82 6.03 14.87 -40.02
N ASP A 83 4.90 14.17 -40.17
CA ASP A 83 4.82 12.91 -40.94
C ASP A 83 5.28 13.04 -42.40
N GLU A 84 5.26 14.27 -42.94
CA GLU A 84 5.65 14.63 -44.30
C GLU A 84 7.17 14.71 -44.51
N ASP A 85 7.95 14.89 -43.44
CA ASP A 85 9.41 15.06 -43.47
C ASP A 85 10.18 13.76 -43.15
N LEU A 86 9.48 12.63 -42.96
CA LEU A 86 10.14 11.35 -42.75
C LEU A 86 10.80 10.86 -44.05
N PRO A 87 12.01 10.27 -43.96
CA PRO A 87 12.65 9.64 -45.12
C PRO A 87 11.76 8.50 -45.65
N ASP A 88 11.79 8.26 -46.96
CA ASP A 88 11.05 7.16 -47.57
C ASP A 88 11.47 5.81 -46.97
N LEU A 89 10.58 5.23 -46.18
CA LEU A 89 10.78 3.95 -45.48
C LEU A 89 10.26 2.76 -46.30
N THR A 90 9.85 2.97 -47.56
CA THR A 90 9.39 1.87 -48.39
C THR A 90 10.55 0.91 -48.70
N PRO A 91 10.37 -0.40 -48.47
CA PRO A 91 11.41 -1.37 -48.78
C PRO A 91 11.59 -1.46 -50.31
N LYS A 92 12.84 -1.34 -50.77
CA LYS A 92 13.26 -1.55 -52.16
C LYS A 92 13.31 -3.03 -52.52
#